data_AF-A0A6B3IV13-F1
#
_entry.id   AF-A0A6B3IV13-F1
#
_cell.length_a   1.000
_cell.length_b   1.000
_cell.length_c   1.000
_cell.angle_alpha   90.00
_cell.angle_beta   90.00
_cell.angle_gamma   90.00
#
_symmetry.space_group_name_H-M   'P 1'
#
loop_
_entity.id
_entity.type
_entity.pdbx_description
1 polymer ?
#
loop_
_entity_poly.entity_id
_entity_poly.type
_entity_poly.pdbx_seq_one_letter_code
_entity_poly.pdbx_strand_id
1 'polypeptide(L)'
;FGTNNLPDCSNMCHESSGSALGETIGIGKGSVSLEDIHQADLIIVAGQNPGTNHPRMLSALEKAKTSGAKIISVNPLPEAGMERFKNPQTPHGMLKGTPLNDLFLQIRIG
;
A
#
# COMPACT_ATOMS: atom_id res chain seq x y z
N PHE A 1 37.59 -12.37 14.79
CA PHE A 1 36.22 -12.53 15.33
C PHE A 1 35.23 -12.15 14.23
N GLY A 2 34.25 -13.01 13.95
CA GLY A 2 33.22 -12.78 12.94
C GLY A 2 32.11 -13.81 13.08
N THR A 3 30.86 -13.37 13.00
CA THR A 3 29.67 -14.22 13.04
C THR A 3 28.66 -13.68 12.02
N ASN A 4 27.92 -14.57 11.37
CA ASN A 4 26.85 -14.20 10.44
C ASN A 4 25.52 -13.95 11.15
N ASN A 5 25.50 -13.92 12.48
CA ASN A 5 24.31 -13.61 13.26
C ASN A 5 24.09 -12.08 13.27
N LEU A 6 23.42 -11.58 12.23
CA LEU A 6 23.12 -10.16 12.02
C LEU A 6 21.60 -9.97 11.83
N PRO A 7 20.78 -10.19 12.88
CA PRO A 7 19.35 -10.00 12.79
C PRO A 7 19.03 -8.50 12.67
N ASP A 8 18.00 -8.17 11.90
CA ASP A 8 17.49 -6.82 11.74
C ASP A 8 15.95 -6.78 11.79
N CYS A 9 15.37 -5.59 11.68
CA CYS A 9 13.92 -5.41 11.71
C CYS A 9 13.21 -6.00 10.48
N SER A 10 13.93 -6.21 9.38
CA SER A 10 13.39 -6.85 8.18
C SER A 10 13.12 -8.33 8.41
N ASN A 11 13.81 -9.00 9.35
CA ASN A 11 13.45 -10.36 9.75
C ASN A 11 12.00 -10.43 10.26
N MET A 12 11.57 -9.46 11.06
CA MET A 12 10.21 -9.43 11.60
C MET A 12 9.15 -9.04 10.57
N CYS A 13 9.48 -8.13 9.65
CA CYS A 13 8.47 -7.51 8.76
C CYS A 13 8.47 -8.04 7.33
N HIS A 14 9.62 -8.49 6.82
CA HIS A 14 9.84 -8.74 5.40
C HIS A 14 10.38 -10.13 5.08
N GLU A 15 10.98 -10.87 6.03
CA GLU A 15 11.57 -12.19 5.77
C GLU A 15 10.54 -13.21 5.24
N SER A 16 9.35 -13.25 5.83
CA SER A 16 8.27 -14.13 5.38
C SER A 16 7.87 -13.83 3.93
N SER A 17 7.64 -12.56 3.61
CA SER A 17 7.32 -12.12 2.25
C SER A 17 8.49 -12.32 1.27
N GLY A 18 9.72 -12.08 1.72
CA GLY A 18 10.92 -12.24 0.92
C GLY A 18 11.18 -13.70 0.54
N SER A 19 10.94 -14.63 1.47
CA SER A 19 11.00 -16.07 1.22
C SER A 19 9.97 -16.50 0.17
N ALA A 20 8.70 -16.12 0.37
CA ALA A 20 7.61 -16.48 -0.56
C ALA A 20 7.80 -15.87 -1.96
N LEU A 21 8.21 -14.60 -2.05
CA LEU A 21 8.48 -13.95 -3.34
C LEU A 21 9.74 -14.50 -4.02
N GLY A 22 10.76 -14.87 -3.24
CA GLY A 22 11.95 -15.56 -3.75
C GLY A 22 11.60 -16.88 -4.44
N GLU A 23 10.73 -17.68 -3.83
CA GLU A 23 10.24 -18.94 -4.42
C GLU A 23 9.33 -18.71 -5.64
N THR A 24 8.45 -17.70 -5.57
CA THR A 24 7.40 -17.50 -6.60
C THR A 24 7.91 -16.77 -7.84
N ILE A 25 8.74 -15.73 -7.67
CA ILE A 25 9.18 -14.83 -8.75
C ILE A 25 10.69 -14.60 -8.79
N GLY A 26 11.46 -15.30 -7.95
CA GLY A 26 12.93 -15.20 -7.91
C GLY A 26 13.50 -13.94 -7.24
N ILE A 27 12.64 -13.05 -6.72
CA ILE A 27 13.04 -11.75 -6.16
C ILE A 27 12.30 -11.50 -4.84
N GLY A 28 13.01 -11.43 -3.72
CA GLY A 28 12.44 -11.23 -2.37
C GLY A 28 12.06 -9.78 -2.01
N LYS A 29 11.72 -8.96 -3.01
CA LYS A 29 11.42 -7.52 -2.83
C LYS A 29 10.36 -7.06 -3.83
N GLY A 30 9.88 -5.82 -3.66
CA GLY A 30 8.97 -5.20 -4.63
C GLY A 30 9.54 -5.22 -6.05
N SER A 31 8.72 -5.68 -6.99
CA SER A 31 9.06 -5.83 -8.42
C SER A 31 8.59 -4.66 -9.29
N VAL A 32 7.78 -3.76 -8.74
CA VAL A 32 7.19 -2.61 -9.44
C VAL A 32 7.73 -1.29 -8.90
N SER A 33 7.63 -0.27 -9.73
CA SER A 33 7.98 1.12 -9.43
C SER A 33 6.75 1.95 -9.07
N LEU A 34 7.00 3.18 -8.62
CA LEU A 34 5.93 4.15 -8.37
C LEU A 34 5.17 4.52 -9.66
N GLU A 35 5.83 4.49 -10.82
CA GLU A 35 5.20 4.82 -12.08
C GLU A 35 4.18 3.75 -12.51
N ASP A 36 4.46 2.48 -12.22
CA ASP A 36 3.52 1.39 -12.46
C ASP A 36 2.23 1.58 -11.67
N ILE A 37 2.31 2.11 -10.44
CA ILE A 37 1.14 2.45 -9.62
C ILE A 37 0.30 3.54 -10.30
N HIS A 38 0.93 4.55 -10.89
CA HIS A 38 0.21 5.65 -11.55
C HIS A 38 -0.54 5.22 -12.81
N GLN A 39 -0.08 4.15 -13.47
CA GLN A 39 -0.62 3.64 -14.73
C GLN A 39 -1.56 2.44 -14.56
N ALA A 40 -1.69 1.91 -13.34
CA ALA A 40 -2.52 0.75 -13.08
C ALA A 40 -4.02 1.06 -13.24
N ASP A 41 -4.75 0.18 -13.93
CA ASP A 41 -6.22 0.25 -14.00
C ASP A 41 -6.89 -0.23 -12.69
N LEU A 42 -6.21 -1.10 -11.95
CA LEU A 42 -6.68 -1.67 -10.69
C LEU A 42 -5.52 -1.80 -9.70
N ILE A 43 -5.75 -1.35 -8.47
CA ILE A 43 -4.82 -1.47 -7.35
C ILE A 43 -5.52 -2.20 -6.20
N ILE A 44 -4.88 -3.24 -5.69
CA ILE A 44 -5.35 -3.99 -4.52
C ILE A 44 -4.41 -3.70 -3.35
N VAL A 45 -4.95 -3.08 -2.31
CA VAL A 45 -4.26 -2.81 -1.04
C VAL A 45 -4.71 -3.86 -0.03
N ALA A 46 -3.90 -4.92 0.15
CA ALA A 46 -4.23 -6.03 1.04
C ALA A 46 -3.25 -6.10 2.22
N GLY A 47 -3.76 -6.17 3.45
CA GLY A 47 -2.92 -6.28 4.65
C GLY A 47 -2.00 -5.08 4.87
N GLN A 48 -2.36 -3.91 4.35
CA GLN A 48 -1.58 -2.67 4.42
C GLN A 48 -2.48 -1.51 4.84
N ASN A 49 -1.93 -0.56 5.60
CA ASN A 49 -2.60 0.66 6.01
C ASN A 49 -1.82 1.88 5.49
N PRO A 50 -1.96 2.26 4.19
CA PRO A 50 -1.17 3.32 3.58
C PRO A 50 -1.28 4.66 4.30
N GLY A 51 -2.44 5.02 4.83
CA GLY A 51 -2.60 6.33 5.49
C GLY A 51 -1.77 6.48 6.76
N THR A 52 -1.57 5.39 7.50
CA THR A 52 -0.84 5.39 8.76
C THR A 52 0.63 5.03 8.57
N ASN A 53 0.91 4.03 7.72
CA ASN A 53 2.25 3.45 7.60
C ASN A 53 3.04 4.05 6.43
N HIS A 54 2.36 4.51 5.37
CA HIS A 54 2.98 5.00 4.14
C HIS A 54 2.26 6.24 3.59
N PRO A 55 2.12 7.35 4.33
CA PRO A 55 1.22 8.46 3.95
C PRO A 55 1.51 9.07 2.58
N ARG A 56 2.76 8.98 2.08
CA ARG A 56 3.12 9.40 0.71
C ARG A 56 2.49 8.53 -0.39
N MET A 57 2.17 7.28 -0.09
CA MET A 57 1.46 6.39 -1.00
C MET A 57 0.04 6.90 -1.29
N LEU A 58 -0.61 7.61 -0.36
CA LEU A 58 -1.94 8.18 -0.60
C LEU A 58 -1.93 9.17 -1.79
N SER A 59 -0.88 9.97 -1.96
CA SER A 59 -0.74 10.86 -3.13
C SER A 59 -0.59 10.08 -4.44
N ALA A 60 0.11 8.94 -4.41
CA ALA A 60 0.25 8.07 -5.58
C ALA A 60 -1.08 7.38 -5.94
N LEU A 61 -1.81 6.90 -4.93
CA LEU A 61 -3.14 6.33 -5.08
C LEU A 61 -4.14 7.38 -5.58
N GLU A 62 -4.09 8.61 -5.09
CA GLU A 62 -4.92 9.72 -5.57
C GLU A 62 -4.65 10.03 -7.05
N LYS A 63 -3.37 10.01 -7.46
CA LYS A 63 -3.00 10.20 -8.86
C LYS A 63 -3.55 9.07 -9.74
N ALA A 64 -3.35 7.82 -9.36
CA ALA A 64 -3.91 6.67 -10.08
C ALA A 64 -5.45 6.74 -10.16
N LYS A 65 -6.11 7.06 -9.05
CA LYS A 65 -7.56 7.26 -8.97
C LYS A 65 -8.06 8.34 -9.92
N THR A 66 -7.34 9.45 -10.02
CA THR A 66 -7.65 10.55 -10.94
C THR A 66 -7.48 10.12 -12.40
N SER A 67 -6.54 9.22 -12.68
CA SER A 67 -6.36 8.58 -13.99
C SER A 67 -7.42 7.51 -14.30
N GLY A 68 -8.34 7.21 -13.38
CA GLY A 68 -9.42 6.25 -13.57
C GLY A 68 -9.23 4.90 -12.88
N ALA A 69 -8.11 4.69 -12.17
CA ALA A 69 -7.82 3.43 -11.49
C ALA A 69 -8.90 3.09 -10.45
N LYS A 70 -9.21 1.80 -10.34
CA LYS A 70 -10.00 1.26 -9.24
C LYS A 70 -9.09 0.83 -8.09
N ILE A 71 -9.51 1.10 -6.87
CA ILE A 71 -8.74 0.77 -5.66
C ILE A 71 -9.61 -0.10 -4.76
N ILE A 72 -9.14 -1.30 -4.45
CA ILE A 72 -9.79 -2.24 -3.54
C ILE A 72 -8.92 -2.38 -2.30
N SER A 73 -9.51 -2.25 -1.12
CA SER A 73 -8.81 -2.46 0.15
C SER A 73 -9.31 -3.74 0.82
N VAL A 74 -8.37 -4.60 1.23
CA VAL A 74 -8.66 -5.88 1.91
C VAL A 74 -7.99 -5.84 3.27
N ASN A 75 -8.76 -5.56 4.32
CA ASN A 75 -8.27 -5.46 5.69
C ASN A 75 -9.37 -5.81 6.70
N PRO A 76 -9.02 -6.16 7.95
CA PRO A 76 -10.03 -6.39 8.99
C PRO A 76 -10.76 -5.11 9.42
N LEU A 77 -10.10 -3.95 9.30
CA LEU A 77 -10.61 -2.65 9.71
C LEU A 77 -10.50 -1.65 8.55
N PRO A 78 -11.49 -0.74 8.40
CA PRO A 78 -11.40 0.34 7.42
C PRO A 78 -10.35 1.37 7.87
N GLU A 79 -9.75 2.07 6.90
CA GLU A 79 -8.75 3.11 7.16
C GLU A 79 -9.27 4.49 6.71
N ALA A 80 -9.25 5.47 7.61
CA ALA A 80 -9.74 6.83 7.34
C ALA A 80 -9.04 7.50 6.14
N GLY A 81 -7.73 7.27 5.97
CA GLY A 81 -6.96 7.78 4.82
C GLY A 81 -7.43 7.21 3.48
N MET A 82 -7.97 5.99 3.46
CA MET A 82 -8.52 5.34 2.27
C MET A 82 -9.97 5.76 2.00
N GLU A 83 -10.75 6.00 3.05
CA GLU A 83 -12.14 6.49 2.95
C GLU A 83 -12.21 7.91 2.41
N ARG A 84 -11.34 8.81 2.89
CA ARG A 84 -11.30 10.20 2.44
C ARG A 84 -9.93 10.82 2.68
N PHE A 85 -9.07 10.72 1.68
CA PHE A 85 -7.77 11.38 1.71
C PHE A 85 -7.91 12.88 1.51
N LYS A 86 -7.53 13.67 2.52
CA LYS A 86 -7.36 15.12 2.37
C LYS A 86 -5.90 15.41 2.02
N ASN A 87 -5.61 15.59 0.73
CA ASN A 87 -4.24 15.84 0.30
C ASN A 87 -3.77 17.24 0.76
N PRO A 88 -2.79 17.33 1.68
CA PRO A 88 -2.29 18.61 2.18
C PRO A 88 -1.42 19.36 1.16
N GLN A 89 -1.01 18.70 0.07
CA GLN A 89 -0.14 19.28 -0.95
C GLN A 89 -0.90 20.15 -1.96
N THR A 90 -2.25 20.11 -1.96
CA THR A 90 -3.07 20.94 -2.85
C THR A 90 -4.22 21.61 -2.08
N PRO A 91 -4.50 22.91 -2.32
CA PRO A 91 -5.60 23.60 -1.64
C PRO A 91 -6.96 22.92 -1.87
N HIS A 92 -7.20 22.45 -3.10
CA HIS A 92 -8.42 21.71 -3.43
C HIS A 92 -8.52 20.38 -2.68
N GLY A 93 -7.41 19.63 -2.56
CA GLY A 93 -7.38 18.35 -1.84
C GLY A 93 -7.65 18.49 -0.34
N MET A 94 -7.27 19.61 0.28
CA MET A 94 -7.60 19.90 1.67
C MET A 94 -9.10 20.19 1.89
N LEU A 95 -9.74 20.82 0.92
CA LEU A 95 -11.17 21.18 0.96
C LEU A 95 -12.07 20.00 0.59
N LYS A 96 -11.79 19.36 -0.53
CA LYS A 96 -12.57 18.30 -1.15
C LYS A 96 -11.73 17.03 -1.17
N GLY A 97 -11.62 16.38 0.00
CA GLY A 97 -10.88 15.12 0.12
C GLY A 97 -11.39 14.03 -0.83
N THR A 98 -10.49 13.16 -1.27
CA THR A 98 -10.71 12.14 -2.30
C THR A 98 -11.04 10.78 -1.67
N PRO A 99 -12.16 10.14 -2.03
CA PRO A 99 -12.40 8.76 -1.64
C PRO A 99 -11.50 7.84 -2.49
N LEU A 100 -10.48 7.28 -1.88
CA LEU A 100 -9.54 6.41 -2.59
C LEU A 100 -10.18 5.04 -2.82
N ASN A 101 -10.79 4.48 -1.78
CA ASN A 101 -11.33 3.12 -1.83
C ASN A 101 -12.64 3.04 -2.66
N ASP A 102 -12.65 2.23 -3.73
CA ASP A 102 -13.87 1.86 -4.46
C ASP A 102 -14.60 0.69 -3.78
N LEU A 103 -13.86 -0.24 -3.17
CA LEU A 103 -14.41 -1.42 -2.52
C LEU A 103 -13.59 -1.79 -1.28
N PHE A 104 -14.24 -1.80 -0.12
CA PHE A 104 -13.67 -2.36 1.10
C PHE A 104 -14.12 -3.81 1.29
N LEU A 105 -13.17 -4.74 1.28
CA LEU A 105 -13.40 -6.14 1.58
C LEU A 105 -12.93 -6.43 3.00
N GLN A 106 -13.88 -6.47 3.93
CA GLN A 106 -13.59 -6.77 5.32
C GLN A 106 -13.32 -8.27 5.51
N ILE A 107 -12.13 -8.61 5.99
CA ILE A 107 -11.81 -10.00 6.37
C ILE A 107 -12.20 -10.24 7.83
N ARG A 108 -12.76 -11.42 8.11
CA ARG A 108 -13.05 -11.85 9.48
C ARG A 108 -11.75 -12.29 10.14
N ILE A 109 -11.46 -11.71 11.29
CA ILE A 109 -10.39 -12.20 12.17
C ILE A 109 -10.94 -13.44 12.90
N GLY A 110 -10.18 -14.54 12.89
CA GLY A 110 -10.50 -15.77 13.60
C GLY A 110 -10.15 -15.68 15.08
#